data_AF-A0A1C5G017-F1
#
_entry.id   AF-A0A1C5G017-F1
#
_cell.length_a   1.000
_cell.length_b   1.000
_cell.length_c   1.000
_cell.angle_alpha   90.00
_cell.angle_beta   90.00
_cell.angle_gamma   90.00
#
_symmetry.space_group_name_H-M   'P 1'
#
loop_
_entity.id
_entity.type
_entity.pdbx_description
1 polymer ?
#
loop_
_entity_poly.entity_id
_entity_poly.type
_entity_poly.pdbx_seq_one_letter_code
_entity_poly.pdbx_strand_id
1 'polypeptide(L)' 'MDAVTQVPVPVNEPVHTYAPGTPERARLETRLKELGENPIDLPMTIGGEKRMGAGERFDVVQPHNH' A
#
# COMPACT_ATOMS: atom_id res chain seq x y z
N MET A 1 6.46 -26.57 -22.28
CA MET A 1 7.35 -25.41 -22.40
C MET A 1 8.71 -25.92 -22.00
N ASP A 2 9.57 -26.28 -22.96
CA ASP A 2 10.88 -26.86 -22.68
C ASP A 2 11.93 -25.75 -22.66
N ALA A 3 12.13 -25.15 -21.49
CA ALA A 3 13.14 -24.13 -21.24
C ALA A 3 13.62 -24.18 -19.79
N VAL A 4 14.91 -23.92 -19.55
CA VAL A 4 15.45 -23.62 -18.22
C VAL A 4 15.35 -22.12 -18.01
N THR A 5 14.39 -21.68 -17.20
CA THR A 5 14.21 -20.25 -16.92
C THR A 5 15.20 -19.80 -15.84
N GLN A 6 15.76 -18.61 -16.03
CA GLN A 6 16.48 -17.89 -14.99
C GLN A 6 15.68 -16.64 -14.65
N VAL A 7 15.49 -16.40 -13.36
CA VAL A 7 14.91 -15.15 -12.88
C VAL A 7 15.90 -14.00 -13.07
N PRO A 8 15.43 -12.75 -13.20
CA PRO A 8 16.31 -11.58 -13.20
C PRO A 8 17.17 -11.54 -11.93
N VAL A 9 18.42 -11.09 -12.07
CA VAL A 9 19.30 -10.87 -10.92
C VAL A 9 18.71 -9.77 -10.04
N PRO A 10 18.53 -9.99 -8.73
CA PRO A 10 17.98 -8.97 -7.85
C PRO A 10 18.98 -7.82 -7.68
N VAL A 11 18.45 -6.58 -7.64
CA VAL A 11 19.19 -5.36 -7.30
C VAL A 11 18.42 -4.57 -6.25
N ASN A 12 19.12 -3.73 -5.48
CA ASN A 12 18.46 -2.84 -4.53
C ASN A 12 17.56 -1.84 -5.25
N GLU A 13 16.34 -1.64 -4.75
CA GLU A 13 15.45 -0.58 -5.22
C GLU A 13 16.01 0.79 -4.80
N PRO A 14 16.12 1.78 -5.71
CA PRO A 14 16.61 3.11 -5.38
C PRO A 14 15.71 3.85 -4.38
N VAL A 15 16.32 4.60 -3.46
CA VAL A 15 15.58 5.49 -2.56
C VAL A 15 15.29 6.80 -3.28
N HIS A 16 14.01 7.16 -3.41
CA HIS A 16 13.61 8.46 -3.95
C HIS A 16 13.79 9.59 -2.93
N THR A 17 14.05 10.80 -3.42
CA THR A 17 14.28 11.98 -2.56
C THR A 17 13.00 12.71 -2.18
N TYR A 18 11.95 12.61 -3.02
CA TYR A 18 10.70 13.37 -2.87
C TYR A 18 10.95 14.89 -2.73
N ALA A 19 12.00 15.39 -3.40
CA ALA A 19 12.34 16.80 -3.38
C ALA A 19 11.18 17.64 -3.96
N PRO A 20 11.08 18.94 -3.62
CA PRO A 20 10.07 19.83 -4.19
C PRO A 20 10.05 19.79 -5.73
N GLY A 21 8.84 19.69 -6.31
CA GLY A 21 8.64 19.64 -7.77
C GLY A 21 8.87 18.27 -8.42
N THR A 22 9.31 17.25 -7.66
CA THR A 22 9.46 15.90 -8.21
C THR A 22 8.11 15.21 -8.45
N PRO A 23 8.00 14.36 -9.48
CA PRO A 23 6.74 13.66 -9.77
C PRO A 23 6.38 12.65 -8.68
N GLU A 24 7.34 12.02 -8.01
CA GLU A 24 7.09 11.12 -6.88
C GLU A 24 6.48 11.84 -5.67
N ARG A 25 6.87 13.09 -5.41
CA ARG A 25 6.26 13.89 -4.35
C ARG A 25 4.80 14.21 -4.67
N ALA A 26 4.50 14.60 -5.91
CA ALA A 26 3.13 14.85 -6.33
C ALA A 26 2.25 13.60 -6.17
N ARG A 27 2.74 12.42 -6.59
CA ARG A 27 2.02 11.14 -6.41
C ARG A 27 1.78 10.82 -4.93
N LEU A 28 2.77 11.08 -4.07
CA LEU A 28 2.66 10.85 -2.63
C LEU A 28 1.59 11.76 -2.01
N GLU A 29 1.62 13.06 -2.31
CA GLU A 29 0.66 14.04 -1.79
C GLU A 29 -0.78 13.70 -2.22
N THR A 30 -0.98 13.34 -3.49
CA THR A 30 -2.29 12.85 -3.98
C THR A 30 -2.76 11.64 -3.18
N ARG A 31 -1.89 10.65 -2.98
CA ARG A 31 -2.30 9.40 -2.31
C ARG A 31 -2.58 9.60 -0.82
N LEU A 32 -1.83 10.46 -0.14
CA LEU A 32 -2.08 10.81 1.27
C LEU A 32 -3.45 11.46 1.43
N LYS A 33 -3.82 12.39 0.55
CA LYS A 33 -5.13 13.03 0.57
C LYS A 33 -6.26 12.01 0.35
N GLU A 34 -6.14 11.17 -0.68
CA GLU A 34 -7.13 10.14 -0.99
C GLU A 34 -7.37 9.20 0.20
N LEU A 35 -6.30 8.71 0.85
CA LEU A 35 -6.42 7.80 1.99
C LEU A 35 -6.94 8.49 3.25
N GLY A 36 -6.57 9.75 3.47
CA GLY A 36 -7.03 10.53 4.62
C GLY A 36 -8.51 10.88 4.56
N GLU A 37 -9.06 11.11 3.37
CA GLU A 37 -10.47 11.48 3.17
C GLU A 37 -11.41 10.26 3.02
N ASN A 38 -10.87 9.08 2.69
CA ASN A 38 -11.69 7.91 2.33
C ASN A 38 -11.30 6.67 3.16
N PRO A 39 -11.71 6.59 4.44
CA PRO A 39 -11.52 5.38 5.24
C PRO A 39 -12.28 4.19 4.63
N ILE A 40 -11.71 2.99 4.76
CA ILE A 40 -12.23 1.75 4.19
C ILE A 40 -12.35 0.66 5.25
N ASP A 41 -13.17 -0.35 4.96
CA ASP A 41 -13.10 -1.61 5.69
C ASP A 41 -11.74 -2.30 5.46
N LEU A 42 -11.20 -2.92 6.51
CA LEU A 42 -9.98 -3.73 6.46
C LEU A 42 -10.33 -5.22 6.62
N PRO A 43 -10.81 -5.89 5.55
CA PRO A 43 -11.20 -7.29 5.61
C PRO A 43 -9.98 -8.22 5.68
N MET A 44 -10.22 -9.44 6.16
CA MET A 44 -9.28 -10.54 5.99
C MET A 44 -9.27 -10.98 4.53
N THR A 45 -8.14 -11.51 4.04
CA THR A 45 -8.06 -12.20 2.75
C THR A 45 -7.75 -13.67 2.98
N ILE A 46 -8.72 -14.56 2.77
CA ILE A 46 -8.62 -16.00 3.04
C ILE A 46 -8.91 -16.75 1.74
N GLY A 47 -7.93 -17.51 1.23
CA GLY A 47 -8.06 -18.22 -0.04
C GLY A 47 -8.31 -17.29 -1.25
N GLY A 48 -7.89 -16.03 -1.16
CA GLY A 48 -8.14 -15.01 -2.20
C GLY A 48 -9.47 -14.25 -2.03
N GLU A 49 -10.36 -14.68 -1.14
CA GLU A 49 -11.61 -13.99 -0.86
C GLU A 49 -11.46 -12.97 0.27
N LYS A 50 -11.97 -11.75 0.05
CA LYS A 50 -12.04 -10.70 1.06
C LYS A 50 -13.33 -10.84 1.87
N ARG A 51 -13.21 -10.96 3.19
CA ARG A 51 -14.37 -11.05 4.09
C ARG A 51 -14.11 -10.38 5.43
N MET A 52 -15.15 -9.81 6.02
CA MET A 52 -15.10 -9.34 7.41
C MET A 52 -15.13 -10.54 8.37
N GLY A 53 -14.44 -10.41 9.50
CA GLY A 53 -14.53 -11.37 10.59
C GLY A 53 -15.81 -11.20 11.41
N ALA A 54 -16.09 -12.16 12.29
CA ALA A 54 -17.20 -12.08 13.25
C ALA A 54 -16.79 -11.44 14.59
N GLY A 55 -15.54 -10.99 14.72
CA GLY A 55 -15.04 -10.32 15.93
C GLY A 55 -15.54 -8.88 16.06
N GLU A 56 -15.25 -8.27 17.20
CA GLU A 56 -15.54 -6.86 17.45
C GLU A 56 -14.80 -5.96 16.45
N ARG A 57 -15.48 -4.95 15.94
CA ARG A 57 -14.88 -3.94 15.06
C ARG A 57 -14.09 -2.94 15.90
N PHE A 58 -12.95 -2.51 15.39
CA PHE A 58 -12.20 -1.40 15.93
C PHE A 58 -11.71 -0.51 14.80
N ASP A 59 -11.43 0.75 15.13
CA ASP A 59 -10.97 1.73 14.16
C ASP A 59 -9.44 1.76 14.09
N VAL A 60 -8.91 1.84 12.87
CA VAL A 60 -7.51 2.16 12.62
C VAL A 60 -7.42 3.65 12.34
N VAL A 61 -6.80 4.39 13.26
CA VAL A 61 -6.73 5.85 13.23
C VAL A 61 -5.33 6.35 12.88
N GLN A 62 -5.22 7.64 12.51
CA GLN A 62 -3.94 8.30 12.30
C GLN A 62 -3.33 8.70 13.66
N PRO A 63 -2.20 8.11 14.10
CA PRO A 63 -1.67 8.36 15.45
C PRO A 63 -1.16 9.79 15.68
N HIS A 64 -0.98 10.57 14.62
CA HIS A 64 -0.53 11.96 14.69
C HIS A 64 -1.69 12.97 14.63
N ASN A 65 -2.93 12.50 14.46
CA ASN A 65 -4.11 13.32 14.31
C ASN A 65 -5.30 12.66 15.04
N HIS A 66 -5.28 12.80 16.37
CA HIS A 66 -6.28 12.25 17.29
C HIS A 66 -7.50 13.16 17.43
#